data_AF-A0A383VUZ4-F1
#
_entry.id   AF-A0A383VUZ4-F1
#
_cell.length_a   1.000
_cell.length_b   1.000
_cell.length_c   1.000
_cell.angle_alpha   90.00
_cell.angle_beta   90.00
_cell.angle_gamma   90.00
#
_symmetry.space_group_name_H-M   'P 1'
#
loop_
_entity.id
_entity.type
_entity.pdbx_description
1 polymer ?
#
loop_
_entity_poly.entity_id
_entity_poly.type
_entity_poly.pdbx_seq_one_letter_code
_entity_poly.pdbx_strand_id
1 'polypeptide(L)'
;MACKAVPVPRRHARIVVRSGNTGHSQTEIAEAERRLEEARKEAKTVEANGDAQHKAAAWDNVEELAAAVSHMKAAAKADLLSDPLEQFCDENPDADECRVYDD
;
A
#
# COMPACT_ATOMS: atom_id res chain seq x y z
N MET A 1 -29.62 -54.97 -10.28
CA MET A 1 -29.44 -53.53 -10.56
C MET A 1 -27.99 -53.16 -10.26
N ALA A 2 -27.24 -52.63 -11.23
CA ALA A 2 -25.86 -52.15 -11.02
C ALA A 2 -25.83 -50.63 -11.20
N CYS A 3 -25.55 -49.88 -10.12
CA CYS A 3 -25.32 -48.44 -10.19
C CYS A 3 -23.95 -48.19 -10.83
N LYS A 4 -23.93 -47.66 -12.05
CA LYS A 4 -22.70 -47.15 -12.67
C LYS A 4 -22.37 -45.79 -12.04
N ALA A 5 -21.24 -45.70 -11.35
CA ALA A 5 -20.71 -44.43 -10.89
C ALA A 5 -20.25 -43.60 -12.10
N VAL A 6 -20.81 -42.39 -12.24
CA VAL A 6 -20.38 -41.41 -13.26
C VAL A 6 -19.25 -40.58 -12.66
N PRO A 7 -18.10 -40.43 -13.34
CA PRO A 7 -17.02 -39.58 -12.86
C PRO A 7 -17.44 -38.10 -12.97
N VAL A 8 -17.57 -37.43 -11.83
CA VAL A 8 -17.85 -35.98 -11.77
C VAL A 8 -16.52 -35.24 -11.91
N PRO A 9 -16.37 -34.32 -12.89
CA PRO A 9 -15.17 -33.52 -13.01
C PRO A 9 -15.03 -32.61 -11.78
N ARG A 10 -13.94 -32.77 -11.03
CA ARG A 10 -13.59 -31.89 -9.91
C ARG A 10 -13.13 -30.55 -10.50
N ARG A 11 -14.06 -29.59 -10.57
CA ARG A 11 -13.72 -28.19 -10.85
C ARG A 11 -12.90 -27.71 -9.66
N HIS A 12 -11.58 -27.62 -9.82
CA HIS A 12 -10.74 -26.90 -8.88
C HIS A 12 -11.12 -25.43 -9.04
N ALA A 13 -11.93 -24.91 -8.11
CA ALA A 13 -12.20 -23.50 -8.05
C ALA A 13 -10.89 -22.81 -7.70
N ARG A 14 -10.24 -22.19 -8.69
CA ARG A 14 -9.14 -21.26 -8.45
C ARG A 14 -9.73 -20.07 -7.70
N ILE A 15 -9.48 -20.01 -6.40
CA ILE A 15 -9.76 -18.83 -5.59
C ILE A 15 -8.72 -17.81 -6.02
N VAL A 16 -9.11 -16.84 -6.85
CA VAL A 16 -8.29 -15.67 -7.15
C VAL A 16 -8.40 -14.75 -5.94
N VAL A 17 -7.40 -14.80 -5.06
CA VAL A 17 -7.26 -13.80 -4.00
C VAL A 17 -6.81 -12.51 -4.69
N ARG A 18 -7.73 -11.57 -4.84
CA ARG A 18 -7.42 -10.20 -5.25
C ARG A 18 -6.59 -9.56 -4.14
N SER A 19 -5.27 -9.62 -4.26
CA SER A 19 -4.39 -8.76 -3.46
C SER A 19 -4.52 -7.35 -4.05
N GLY A 20 -5.49 -6.59 -3.55
CA GLY A 20 -5.76 -5.24 -4.03
C GLY A 20 -4.58 -4.31 -3.77
N ASN A 21 -4.25 -3.52 -4.80
CA ASN A 21 -3.43 -2.31 -4.81
C ASN A 21 -3.14 -1.75 -3.41
N THR A 22 -1.91 -1.97 -2.91
CA THR A 22 -1.42 -1.45 -1.62
C THR A 22 -1.04 0.04 -1.67
N GLY A 23 -1.15 0.68 -2.85
CA GLY A 23 -0.91 2.10 -3.04
C GLY A 23 -1.95 2.94 -2.29
N HIS A 24 -1.48 3.77 -1.36
CA HIS A 24 -2.36 4.73 -0.67
C HIS A 24 -2.87 5.74 -1.70
N SER A 25 -4.17 6.02 -1.67
CA SER A 25 -4.79 6.93 -2.62
C SER A 25 -4.20 8.33 -2.49
N GLN A 26 -4.12 9.08 -3.61
CA GLN A 26 -3.60 10.45 -3.59
C GLN A 26 -4.36 11.35 -2.59
N THR A 27 -5.63 11.06 -2.36
CA THR A 27 -6.48 11.74 -1.37
C THR A 27 -6.04 11.46 0.07
N GLU A 28 -5.60 10.25 0.39
CA GLU A 28 -5.10 9.90 1.73
C GLU A 28 -3.74 10.55 2.00
N ILE A 29 -2.85 10.59 1.00
CA ILE A 29 -1.56 11.28 1.11
C ILE A 29 -1.79 12.78 1.37
N ALA A 30 -2.70 13.42 0.64
CA ALA A 30 -3.03 14.83 0.83
C ALA A 30 -3.66 15.12 2.20
N GLU A 31 -4.50 14.21 2.72
CA GLU A 31 -5.06 14.35 4.06
C GLU A 31 -3.98 14.19 5.15
N ALA A 32 -3.08 13.21 5.00
CA ALA A 32 -1.97 12.99 5.92
C ALA A 32 -1.00 14.18 5.94
N GLU A 33 -0.72 14.79 4.78
CA GLU A 33 0.04 16.04 4.69
C GLU A 33 -0.65 17.20 5.41
N ARG A 34 -1.97 17.34 5.29
CA ARG A 34 -2.72 18.36 6.02
C ARG A 34 -2.56 18.21 7.54
N ARG A 35 -2.68 16.97 8.04
CA ARG A 35 -2.49 16.66 9.46
C ARG A 35 -1.06 16.94 9.93
N LEU A 36 -0.05 16.65 9.10
CA LEU A 36 1.34 17.00 9.38
C LEU A 36 1.54 18.52 9.49
N GLU A 37 0.92 19.29 8.61
CA GLU A 37 1.00 20.76 8.67
C GLU A 37 0.27 21.34 9.89
N GLU A 38 -0.84 20.75 10.30
CA GLU A 38 -1.53 21.09 11.55
C GLU A 38 -0.64 20.79 12.77
N ALA A 39 -0.04 19.59 12.83
CA ALA A 39 0.89 19.20 13.89
C ALA A 39 2.13 20.10 13.94
N ARG A 40 2.67 20.54 12.79
CA ARG A 40 3.77 21.53 12.72
C ARG A 40 3.37 22.89 13.29
N LYS A 41 2.15 23.34 13.05
CA LYS A 41 1.66 24.60 13.64
C LYS A 41 1.55 24.47 15.16
N GLU A 42 1.02 23.35 15.63
CA GLU A 42 0.92 23.07 17.07
C GLU A 42 2.30 22.93 17.72
N ALA A 43 3.25 22.22 17.10
CA ALA A 43 4.62 22.13 17.59
C ALA A 43 5.27 23.52 17.71
N LYS A 44 5.03 24.43 16.76
CA LYS A 44 5.51 25.82 16.84
C LYS A 44 4.84 26.63 17.96
N THR A 45 3.55 26.43 18.23
CA THR A 45 2.88 27.14 19.34
C THR A 45 3.38 26.64 20.70
N VAL A 46 3.61 25.32 20.83
CA VAL A 46 4.18 24.69 22.02
C VAL A 46 5.66 25.05 22.18
N GLU A 47 6.42 25.18 21.09
CA GLU A 47 7.81 25.65 21.11
C GLU A 47 7.93 27.04 21.73
N ALA A 48 6.99 27.94 21.41
CA ALA A 48 6.97 29.30 21.94
C ALA A 48 6.50 29.39 23.40
N ASN A 49 5.56 28.55 23.84
CA ASN A 49 4.83 28.75 25.11
C ASN A 49 4.90 27.58 26.11
N GLY A 50 5.36 26.40 25.70
CA GLY A 50 5.37 25.17 26.50
C GLY A 50 6.63 24.98 27.35
N ASP A 51 6.62 23.96 28.19
CA ASP A 51 7.82 23.47 28.87
C ASP A 51 8.67 22.56 27.96
N ALA A 52 9.89 22.22 28.38
CA ALA A 52 10.81 21.43 27.57
C ALA A 52 10.28 20.04 27.20
N GLN A 53 9.46 19.41 28.05
CA GLN A 53 8.93 18.07 27.82
C GLN A 53 7.80 18.10 26.79
N HIS A 54 6.90 19.06 26.88
CA HIS A 54 5.83 19.25 25.90
C HIS A 54 6.37 19.66 24.53
N LYS A 55 7.48 20.41 24.49
CA LYS A 55 8.17 20.73 23.23
C LYS A 55 8.74 19.50 22.55
N ALA A 56 9.44 18.66 23.30
CA ALA A 56 9.97 17.40 22.78
C ALA A 56 8.83 16.52 22.24
N ALA A 57 7.80 16.29 23.05
CA ALA A 57 6.65 15.48 22.65
C ALA A 57 5.93 16.02 21.40
N ALA A 58 5.80 17.35 21.27
CA ALA A 58 5.16 17.94 20.09
C ALA A 58 5.99 17.74 18.82
N TRP A 59 7.33 17.82 18.90
CA TRP A 59 8.21 17.55 17.78
C TRP A 59 8.33 16.04 17.46
N ASP A 60 8.26 15.16 18.48
CA ASP A 60 8.20 13.70 18.29
C ASP A 60 6.97 13.32 17.45
N ASN A 61 5.80 13.89 17.76
CA ASN A 61 4.58 13.67 16.99
C ASN A 61 4.72 14.14 15.52
N VAL A 62 5.42 15.25 15.28
CA VAL A 62 5.69 15.75 13.91
C VAL A 62 6.62 14.79 13.17
N GLU A 63 7.63 14.23 13.85
CA GLU A 63 8.54 13.25 13.26
C GLU A 63 7.80 11.98 12.83
N GLU A 64 6.96 11.41 13.69
CA GLU A 64 6.18 10.22 13.39
C GLU A 64 5.24 10.43 12.20
N LEU A 65 4.50 11.55 12.19
CA LEU A 65 3.61 11.89 11.07
C LEU A 65 4.38 12.13 9.77
N ALA A 66 5.54 12.78 9.83
CA ALA A 66 6.38 13.01 8.66
C ALA A 66 6.92 11.70 8.09
N ALA A 67 7.34 10.77 8.96
CA ALA A 67 7.77 9.44 8.56
C ALA A 67 6.65 8.67 7.85
N ALA A 68 5.44 8.69 8.41
CA ALA A 68 4.26 8.07 7.79
C ALA A 68 3.95 8.65 6.40
N VAL A 69 3.91 9.98 6.28
CA VAL A 69 3.67 10.66 4.98
C VAL A 69 4.75 10.32 3.95
N SER A 70 6.02 10.26 4.38
CA SER A 70 7.13 9.89 3.50
C SER A 70 7.01 8.46 3.00
N HIS A 71 6.64 7.53 3.89
CA HIS A 71 6.41 6.13 3.53
C HIS A 71 5.29 5.99 2.50
N MET A 72 4.16 6.68 2.70
CA MET A 72 3.04 6.66 1.75
C MET A 72 3.45 7.18 0.37
N LYS A 73 4.24 8.26 0.32
CA LYS A 73 4.78 8.80 -0.94
C LYS A 73 5.79 7.88 -1.61
N ALA A 74 6.63 7.21 -0.83
CA ALA A 74 7.62 6.27 -1.35
C ALA A 74 6.92 5.06 -2.00
N ALA A 75 5.90 4.51 -1.33
CA ALA A 75 5.07 3.43 -1.88
C ALA A 75 4.39 3.87 -3.19
N ALA A 76 3.74 5.04 -3.20
CA ALA A 76 3.08 5.55 -4.40
C ALA A 76 4.04 5.78 -5.58
N LYS A 77 5.31 6.15 -5.31
CA LYS A 77 6.32 6.29 -6.36
C LYS A 77 6.85 4.94 -6.85
N ALA A 78 6.98 3.95 -5.98
CA ALA A 78 7.39 2.61 -6.37
C ALA A 78 6.39 2.03 -7.38
N ASP A 79 5.09 2.22 -7.13
CA ASP A 79 4.03 1.77 -8.05
C ASP A 79 4.11 2.46 -9.43
N LEU A 80 4.49 3.73 -9.48
CA LEU A 80 4.67 4.48 -10.73
C LEU A 80 5.97 4.14 -11.47
N LEU A 81 6.98 3.63 -10.76
CA LEU A 81 8.26 3.24 -11.32
C LEU A 81 8.31 1.76 -11.74
N SER A 82 7.35 0.95 -11.30
CA SER A 82 7.17 -0.41 -11.80
C SER A 82 6.86 -0.37 -13.29
N ASP A 83 7.49 -1.27 -14.04
CA ASP A 83 7.26 -1.38 -15.48
C ASP A 83 5.79 -1.76 -15.71
N PRO A 84 5.04 -1.00 -16.54
CA PRO A 84 3.65 -1.36 -16.85
C PRO A 84 3.47 -2.79 -17.35
N LEU A 85 4.50 -3.39 -17.97
CA LEU A 85 4.48 -4.78 -18.38
C LEU A 85 4.54 -5.76 -17.19
N GLU A 86 5.26 -5.42 -16.12
CA GLU A 86 5.41 -6.25 -14.92
C GLU A 86 4.06 -6.42 -14.21
N GLN A 87 3.32 -5.32 -14.01
CA GLN A 87 1.95 -5.38 -13.47
C GLN A 87 1.01 -6.20 -14.36
N PHE A 88 1.13 -6.09 -15.67
CA PHE A 88 0.33 -6.88 -16.61
C PHE A 88 0.64 -8.38 -16.52
N CYS A 89 1.92 -8.73 -16.39
CA CYS A 89 2.38 -10.10 -16.28
C CYS A 89 2.05 -10.75 -14.92
N ASP A 90 2.01 -9.96 -13.84
CA ASP A 90 1.53 -10.42 -12.53
C ASP A 90 0.05 -10.85 -12.57
N GLU A 91 -0.77 -10.13 -13.33
CA GLU A 91 -2.19 -10.45 -13.50
C GLU A 91 -2.46 -11.50 -14.57
N ASN A 92 -1.60 -11.62 -15.59
CA ASN A 92 -1.76 -12.49 -16.75
C ASN A 92 -0.47 -13.31 -17.02
N PRO A 93 -0.13 -14.28 -16.16
CA PRO A 93 1.11 -15.07 -16.29
C PRO A 93 1.13 -15.99 -17.51
N ASP A 94 -0.02 -16.25 -18.14
CA ASP A 94 -0.16 -17.09 -19.33
C ASP A 94 -0.19 -16.30 -20.64
N ALA A 95 -0.16 -14.97 -20.58
CA ALA A 95 -0.03 -14.10 -21.76
C ALA A 95 1.28 -14.42 -22.51
N ASP A 96 1.23 -14.24 -23.83
CA ASP A 96 2.37 -14.58 -24.70
C ASP A 96 3.60 -13.71 -24.38
N GLU A 97 3.37 -12.49 -23.89
CA GLU A 97 4.40 -11.55 -23.43
C GLU A 97 5.00 -11.90 -22.07
N CYS A 98 4.35 -12.76 -21.28
CA CYS A 98 4.63 -12.98 -19.85
C CYS A 98 5.01 -14.42 -19.51
N ARG A 99 4.95 -15.34 -20.48
CA ARG A 99 5.24 -16.75 -20.26
C ARG A 99 6.74 -16.98 -20.05
N VAL A 100 7.12 -17.26 -18.80
CA VAL A 100 8.47 -17.66 -18.41
C VAL A 100 8.54 -19.19 -18.25
N TYR A 101 9.54 -19.83 -18.84
CA TYR A 101 9.83 -21.25 -18.64
C TYR A 101 11.07 -21.38 -17.75
N ASP A 102 10.96 -22.12 -16.64
CA ASP A 102 12.13 -22.57 -15.86
C ASP A 102 12.79 -23.75 -16.59
N ASP A 103 14.10 -23.66 -16.84
CA ASP A 103 14.94 -24.70 -17.46
C ASP A 103 15.29 -25.86 -16.49
#